data_AF-A0ABD0QPW2-F1
#
_entry.id   AF-A0ABD0QPW2-F1
#
_cell.length_a   1.000
_cell.length_b   1.000
_cell.length_c   1.000
_cell.angle_alpha   90.00
_cell.angle_beta   90.00
_cell.angle_gamma   90.00
#
_symmetry.space_group_name_H-M   'P 1'
#
loop_
_entity.id
_entity.type
_entity.pdbx_description
1 polymer ?
#
loop_
_entity_poly.entity_id
_entity_poly.type
_entity_poly.pdbx_seq_one_letter_code
_entity_poly.pdbx_strand_id
1 'polypeptide(L)' 'MFYRNDTNVSEPYRVSLPSCSQPCPLQDFVNLTREVIPQDRKKECQIKKETTDT' A
#
# COMPACT_ATOMS: atom_id res chain seq x y z
N MET A 1 -9.52 3.09 7.87
CA MET A 1 -8.07 3.04 8.16
C MET A 1 -7.74 4.15 9.15
N PHE A 2 -6.71 3.97 9.98
CA PHE A 2 -6.34 4.92 11.03
C PHE A 2 -4.82 5.12 11.07
N TYR A 3 -4.37 6.34 11.37
CA TYR A 3 -2.96 6.72 11.48
C TYR A 3 -2.67 7.30 12.87
N ARG A 4 -1.74 6.70 13.61
CA ARG A 4 -1.31 7.17 14.94
C ARG A 4 0.11 7.72 14.85
N ASN A 5 0.22 9.03 14.77
CA ASN A 5 1.51 9.75 14.68
C ASN A 5 1.79 10.71 15.83
N ASP A 6 0.86 10.82 16.78
CA ASP A 6 1.02 11.63 17.98
C ASP A 6 0.69 10.75 19.19
N THR A 7 1.67 10.55 20.08
CA THR A 7 1.47 9.78 21.31
C THR A 7 0.67 10.54 22.37
N ASN A 8 0.56 11.86 22.24
CA ASN A 8 -0.20 12.71 23.17
C ASN A 8 -1.69 12.74 22.85
N VAL A 9 -2.11 12.25 21.68
CA VAL A 9 -3.52 12.13 21.30
C VAL A 9 -3.99 10.70 21.58
N SER A 10 -5.15 10.57 22.24
CA SER A 10 -5.70 9.27 22.62
C SER A 10 -6.20 8.48 21.41
N GLU A 11 -6.92 9.14 20.50
CA GLU A 11 -7.53 8.51 19.33
C GLU A 11 -6.68 8.71 18.06
N PRO A 12 -6.51 7.68 17.23
CA PRO A 12 -5.78 7.80 15.98
C PRO A 12 -6.60 8.57 14.92
N TYR A 13 -5.90 9.27 14.04
CA TYR A 13 -6.52 10.06 12.97
C TYR A 13 -7.13 9.13 11.91
N ARG A 14 -8.37 9.41 11.49
CA ARG A 14 -9.00 8.67 10.37
C ARG A 14 -8.31 9.02 9.06
N VAL A 15 -7.98 8.00 8.28
CA VAL A 15 -7.47 8.16 6.91
C VAL A 15 -8.37 7.45 5.90
N SER A 16 -8.64 8.11 4.78
CA SER A 16 -9.50 7.64 3.69
C SER A 16 -8.68 7.33 2.44
N LEU A 17 -9.03 6.24 1.78
CA LEU A 17 -8.57 6.00 0.42
C LEU A 17 -9.31 6.98 -0.52
N PRO A 18 -8.62 7.70 -1.42
CA PRO A 18 -9.29 8.55 -2.40
C PRO A 18 -10.35 7.75 -3.16
N SER A 19 -11.50 8.37 -3.41
CA SER A 19 -12.61 7.75 -4.15
C SER A 19 -13.21 6.47 -3.52
N CYS A 20 -13.07 6.27 -2.20
CA CYS A 20 -13.76 5.19 -1.47
C CYS A 20 -14.62 5.72 -0.31
N SER A 21 -15.69 5.00 0.02
CA SER A 21 -16.52 5.26 1.21
C SER A 21 -15.79 4.87 2.51
N GLN A 22 -16.34 5.26 3.67
CA GLN A 22 -15.85 4.85 4.98
C GLN A 22 -16.94 4.14 5.80
N PRO A 23 -16.77 2.85 6.15
CA PRO A 23 -15.64 1.97 5.81
C PRO A 23 -15.58 1.63 4.31
N CYS A 24 -14.37 1.48 3.77
CA CYS A 24 -14.17 1.14 2.35
C CYS A 24 -14.48 -0.35 2.14
N PRO A 25 -15.44 -0.71 1.25
CA PRO A 25 -15.72 -2.10 0.92
C PRO A 25 -14.45 -2.80 0.42
N LEU A 26 -14.30 -4.08 0.76
CA LEU A 26 -13.11 -4.84 0.39
C LEU A 26 -12.86 -4.83 -1.12
N GLN A 27 -13.91 -4.99 -1.93
CA GLN A 27 -13.76 -5.03 -3.37
C GLN A 27 -13.29 -3.70 -3.95
N ASP A 28 -13.81 -2.58 -3.44
CA ASP A 28 -13.38 -1.24 -3.85
C ASP A 28 -11.94 -0.99 -3.43
N PHE A 29 -11.56 -1.40 -2.21
CA PHE A 29 -10.18 -1.30 -1.73
C PHE A 29 -9.20 -2.06 -2.65
N VAL A 30 -9.53 -3.30 -3.03
CA VAL A 30 -8.71 -4.10 -3.94
C VAL A 30 -8.58 -3.42 -5.31
N ASN A 31 -9.69 -2.94 -5.86
CA ASN A 31 -9.69 -2.28 -7.17
C ASN A 31 -8.87 -0.99 -7.17
N LEU A 32 -9.07 -0.13 -6.16
CA LEU A 32 -8.41 1.17 -6.04
C LEU A 32 -6.91 1.05 -5.76
N THR A 33 -6.47 0.01 -5.04
CA THR A 33 -5.04 -0.20 -4.72
C THR A 33 -4.29 -0.99 -5.79
N ARG A 34 -5.00 -1.66 -6.72
CA ARG A 34 -4.40 -2.51 -7.75
C ARG A 34 -3.34 -1.79 -8.58
N GLU A 35 -3.57 -0.54 -8.94
CA GLU A 35 -2.70 0.23 -9.83
C GLU A 35 -1.31 0.50 -9.25
N VAL A 36 -1.16 0.45 -7.92
CA VAL A 36 0.11 0.70 -7.23
C VAL A 36 0.77 -0.58 -6.71
N ILE A 37 0.22 -1.75 -7.06
CA ILE A 37 0.79 -3.05 -6.69
C ILE A 37 1.57 -3.61 -7.89
N PRO A 38 2.89 -3.78 -7.78
CA PRO A 38 3.70 -4.33 -8.87
C PRO A 38 3.28 -5.77 -9.18
N GLN A 39 3.27 -6.12 -10.46
CA GLN A 39 2.97 -7.47 -10.93
C GLN A 39 4.22 -8.36 -10.95
N ASP A 40 5.38 -7.76 -11.24
CA ASP A 40 6.68 -8.42 -11.16
C ASP A 40 7.71 -7.41 -10.63
N ARG A 41 7.87 -7.40 -9.31
CA ARG A 41 8.82 -6.51 -8.63
C ARG A 41 10.25 -6.64 -9.16
N LYS A 42 10.71 -7.85 -9.50
CA LYS A 42 12.11 -8.04 -9.95
C LYS A 42 12.30 -7.41 -11.33
N LYS A 43 11.36 -7.66 -12.24
CA LYS A 43 11.37 -7.08 -13.58
C LYS A 43 11.19 -5.57 -13.54
N GLU A 44 10.20 -5.07 -12.80
CA GLU A 44 9.90 -3.64 -12.67
C GLU A 44 11.05 -2.86 -12.02
N CYS A 45 11.72 -3.45 -11.02
CA CYS A 45 12.90 -2.84 -10.39
C CYS A 45 14.22 -3.14 -11.12
N GLN A 46 14.22 -3.93 -12.20
CA GLN A 46 15.43 -4.34 -12.94
C GLN A 46 16.52 -4.92 -12.03
N ILE A 47 16.11 -5.69 -11.01
CA ILE A 47 17.06 -6.30 -10.07
C ILE A 47 17.91 -7.29 -10.85
N LYS A 48 19.20 -6.99 -11.01
CA LYS A 48 20.15 -7.92 -11.63
C LYS A 48 20.09 -9.24 -10.85
N LYS A 49 19.92 -10.35 -11.56
CA LYS A 49 20.21 -11.65 -10.96
C LYS A 49 21.65 -11.58 -10.47
N GLU A 50 21.90 -11.92 -9.21
CA GLU A 50 23.27 -12.00 -8.71
C GLU A 50 24.07 -12.80 -9.73
N THR A 51 25.12 -12.18 -10.25
CA THR A 51 26.12 -12.88 -11.04
C THR A 51 26.68 -13.92 -10.09
N THR A 52 26.32 -15.18 -10.30
CA THR A 52 27.02 -16.29 -9.66
C THR A 52 28.48 -16.15 -10.09
N ASP A 53 29.31 -15.58 -9.23
CA ASP A 53 30.77 -15.61 -9.40
C ASP A 53 31.14 -17.08 -9.53
N THR A 54 31.57 -17.46 -10.74
CA THR A 54 32.04 -18.80 -11.09
C THR A 54 33.54 -18.72 -11.26
#